data_AF-A0A5S3WJJ7-F1
#
_entry.id   AF-A0A5S3WJJ7-F1
#
_cell.length_a   1.000
_cell.length_b   1.000
_cell.length_c   1.000
_cell.angle_alpha   90.00
_cell.angle_beta   90.00
_cell.angle_gamma   90.00
#
_symmetry.space_group_name_H-M   'P 1'
#
loop_
_entity.id
_entity.type
_entity.pdbx_description
1 polymer ?
#
loop_
_entity_poly.entity_id
_entity_poly.type
_entity_poly.pdbx_seq_one_letter_code
_entity_poly.pdbx_strand_id
1 'polypeptide(L)'
;MKYFSQHYPVITHISKPFRGGWGPGICRKDEFEKEFPDRAYYGELTLCIHDMQSMFNEFYGTEEDFERLCQEFFSLFNAEEADWFGMCSESTRIGDKKLEDIDYGIQPSAICIWEETFSDEVQLYSIDPEEEFHIDMLKLMVKRCMWDVLFPGETLPGYTEPTSGDLSLLDYSIMK
;
A
#
# COMPACT_ATOMS: atom_id res chain seq x y z
N MET A 1 23.06 -9.70 0.20
CA MET A 1 21.93 -8.99 0.84
C MET A 1 21.11 -8.35 -0.28
N LYS A 2 19.79 -8.43 -0.23
CA LYS A 2 18.91 -8.05 -1.36
C LYS A 2 18.03 -6.87 -0.98
N TYR A 3 17.81 -5.96 -1.93
CA TYR A 3 16.92 -4.80 -1.76
C TYR A 3 15.58 -5.06 -2.43
N PHE A 4 14.50 -4.51 -1.87
CA PHE A 4 13.15 -4.65 -2.41
C PHE A 4 13.06 -4.20 -3.86
N SER A 5 13.69 -3.07 -4.20
CA SER A 5 13.76 -2.52 -5.56
C SER A 5 14.48 -3.39 -6.59
N GLN A 6 15.28 -4.37 -6.15
CA GLN A 6 15.95 -5.32 -7.05
C GLN A 6 15.04 -6.50 -7.40
N HIS A 7 14.04 -6.79 -6.56
CA HIS A 7 13.09 -7.88 -6.74
C HIS A 7 11.77 -7.39 -7.35
N TYR A 8 11.32 -6.21 -6.94
CA TYR A 8 10.04 -5.62 -7.32
C TYR A 8 10.23 -4.19 -7.86
N PRO A 9 11.03 -4.00 -8.93
CA PRO A 9 11.39 -2.68 -9.42
C PRO A 9 10.20 -1.85 -9.92
N VAL A 10 9.19 -2.46 -10.56
CA VAL A 10 8.01 -1.72 -11.02
C VAL A 10 7.15 -1.35 -9.83
N ILE A 11 6.83 -2.30 -8.95
CA ILE A 11 6.05 -2.03 -7.72
C ILE A 11 6.69 -0.92 -6.89
N THR A 12 8.02 -0.97 -6.69
CA THR A 12 8.76 0.07 -5.95
C THR A 12 8.55 1.46 -6.56
N HIS A 13 8.52 1.54 -7.89
CA HIS A 13 8.34 2.82 -8.56
C HIS A 13 6.91 3.33 -8.42
N ILE A 14 5.92 2.48 -8.68
CA ILE A 14 4.50 2.87 -8.64
C ILE A 14 3.99 3.08 -7.22
N SER A 15 4.65 2.53 -6.19
CA SER A 15 4.27 2.75 -4.78
C SER A 15 4.70 4.11 -4.23
N LYS A 16 5.51 4.89 -4.96
CA LYS A 16 6.02 6.18 -4.50
C LYS A 16 4.96 7.19 -4.02
N PRO A 17 3.77 7.32 -4.63
CA PRO A 17 2.77 8.30 -4.20
C PRO A 17 2.19 7.99 -2.84
N PHE A 18 2.29 6.74 -2.38
CA PHE A 18 1.85 6.35 -1.04
C PHE A 18 2.90 6.64 0.05
N ARG A 19 4.09 7.10 -0.33
CA ARG A 19 5.17 7.47 0.58
C ARG A 19 5.13 8.97 0.83
N GLY A 20 4.96 9.37 2.09
CA GLY A 20 4.71 10.78 2.46
C GLY A 20 5.75 11.79 1.95
N GLY A 21 6.99 11.36 1.67
CA GLY A 21 8.05 12.22 1.14
C GLY A 21 7.92 12.66 -0.32
N TRP A 22 7.03 12.05 -1.12
CA TRP A 22 6.93 12.30 -2.56
C TRP A 22 5.63 13.01 -3.00
N GLY A 23 4.60 13.05 -2.14
CA GLY A 23 3.30 13.68 -2.42
C GLY A 23 2.46 12.96 -3.50
N PRO A 24 1.11 13.06 -3.45
CA PRO A 24 0.27 13.90 -2.59
C PRO A 24 -0.19 13.10 -1.37
N GLY A 25 -0.36 13.78 -0.23
CA GLY A 25 -0.75 13.12 1.01
C GLY A 25 -2.17 12.55 0.98
N ILE A 26 -2.54 11.95 2.11
CA ILE A 26 -3.92 11.63 2.46
C ILE A 26 -4.81 12.83 2.12
N CYS A 27 -5.87 12.59 1.35
CA CYS A 27 -6.77 13.60 0.83
C CYS A 27 -8.18 13.39 1.38
N ARG A 28 -8.69 14.43 2.04
CA ARG A 28 -10.09 14.45 2.48
C ARG A 28 -11.02 14.68 1.30
N LYS A 29 -12.24 14.15 1.40
CA LYS A 29 -13.25 14.26 0.35
C LYS A 29 -13.49 15.69 -0.13
N ASP A 30 -13.54 16.67 0.78
CA ASP A 30 -13.76 18.08 0.45
C ASP A 30 -12.58 18.71 -0.30
N GLU A 31 -11.35 18.32 0.04
CA GLU A 31 -10.14 18.73 -0.68
C GLU A 31 -10.10 18.08 -2.07
N PHE A 32 -10.44 16.79 -2.16
CA PHE A 32 -10.52 16.05 -3.42
C PHE A 32 -11.54 16.66 -4.38
N GLU A 33 -12.77 16.92 -3.90
CA GLU A 33 -13.85 17.50 -4.71
C GLU A 33 -13.48 18.90 -5.21
N LYS A 34 -12.61 19.63 -4.51
CA LYS A 34 -12.10 20.93 -4.95
C LYS A 34 -11.09 20.81 -6.10
N GLU A 35 -10.22 19.81 -6.05
CA GLU A 35 -9.16 19.62 -7.05
C GLU A 35 -9.65 18.81 -8.27
N PHE A 36 -10.55 17.86 -8.05
CA PHE A 36 -11.12 16.95 -9.04
C PHE A 36 -12.65 16.92 -8.97
N PRO A 37 -13.34 18.05 -9.27
CA PRO A 37 -14.79 18.17 -9.10
C PRO A 37 -15.61 17.18 -9.94
N ASP A 38 -15.02 16.65 -11.01
CA ASP A 38 -15.67 15.73 -11.94
C ASP A 38 -15.31 14.25 -11.69
N ARG A 39 -14.52 13.94 -10.66
CA ARG A 39 -14.09 12.57 -10.33
C ARG A 39 -14.81 12.04 -9.09
N ALA A 40 -14.99 10.73 -9.03
CA ALA A 40 -15.51 10.06 -7.83
C ALA A 40 -14.40 9.93 -6.79
N TYR A 41 -14.71 10.29 -5.54
CA TYR A 41 -13.84 10.08 -4.39
C TYR A 41 -13.92 8.61 -3.94
N TYR A 42 -12.76 7.94 -3.85
CA TYR A 42 -12.63 6.53 -3.48
C TYR A 42 -12.07 6.32 -2.06
N GLY A 43 -12.09 7.35 -1.21
CA GLY A 43 -11.52 7.32 0.14
C GLY A 43 -10.29 8.21 0.31
N GLU A 44 -9.70 8.15 1.48
CA GLU A 44 -8.67 9.03 2.01
C GLU A 44 -7.37 9.02 1.19
N LEU A 45 -7.12 8.01 0.36
CA LEU A 45 -5.92 7.94 -0.50
C LEU A 45 -6.17 8.22 -1.99
N THR A 46 -7.32 8.79 -2.37
CA THR A 46 -7.71 8.90 -3.78
C THR A 46 -6.70 9.68 -4.65
N LEU A 47 -6.06 10.73 -4.13
CA LEU A 47 -5.04 11.47 -4.89
C LEU A 47 -3.79 10.64 -5.17
N CYS A 48 -3.30 9.88 -4.19
CA CYS A 48 -2.17 8.96 -4.37
C CYS A 48 -2.46 7.94 -5.47
N ILE A 49 -3.69 7.43 -5.53
CA ILE A 49 -4.14 6.48 -6.56
C ILE A 49 -4.07 7.11 -7.95
N HIS A 50 -4.50 8.36 -8.11
CA HIS A 50 -4.42 9.06 -9.40
C HIS A 50 -2.98 9.36 -9.83
N ASP A 51 -2.11 9.71 -8.90
CA ASP A 51 -0.71 9.95 -9.20
C ASP A 51 0.00 8.63 -9.57
N MET A 52 -0.34 7.54 -8.88
CA MET A 52 0.11 6.19 -9.27
C MET A 52 -0.34 5.84 -10.68
N GLN A 53 -1.62 6.03 -11.01
CA GLN A 53 -2.15 5.78 -12.35
C GLN A 53 -1.43 6.63 -13.41
N SER A 54 -1.16 7.90 -13.08
CA SER A 54 -0.47 8.82 -13.98
C SER A 54 0.98 8.36 -14.23
N MET A 55 1.72 8.01 -13.17
CA MET A 55 3.07 7.45 -13.30
C MET A 55 3.07 6.14 -14.07
N PHE A 56 2.11 5.24 -13.82
CA PHE A 56 1.99 4.00 -14.56
C PHE A 56 1.77 4.29 -16.05
N ASN A 57 0.79 5.14 -16.40
CA ASN A 57 0.55 5.51 -17.80
C ASN A 57 1.74 6.23 -18.47
N GLU A 58 2.51 7.02 -17.71
CA GLU A 58 3.67 7.76 -18.23
C GLU A 58 4.88 6.85 -18.46
N PHE A 59 5.15 5.92 -17.53
CA PHE A 59 6.40 5.16 -17.50
C PHE A 59 6.24 3.66 -17.81
N TYR A 60 5.02 3.13 -17.76
CA TYR A 60 4.68 1.70 -17.80
C TYR A 60 3.34 1.48 -18.54
N GLY A 61 3.35 1.60 -19.86
CA GLY A 61 2.13 1.52 -20.68
C GLY A 61 2.11 0.39 -21.70
N THR A 62 3.17 -0.41 -21.78
CA THR A 62 3.29 -1.49 -22.78
C THR A 62 2.75 -2.81 -22.24
N GLU A 63 2.36 -3.71 -23.14
CA GLU A 63 1.91 -5.07 -22.77
C GLU A 63 2.99 -5.81 -21.95
N GLU A 64 4.27 -5.63 -22.29
CA GLU A 64 5.40 -6.19 -21.55
C GLU A 64 5.50 -5.61 -20.12
N ASP A 65 5.28 -4.30 -19.95
CA ASP A 65 5.27 -3.67 -18.62
C ASP A 65 4.11 -4.18 -17.76
N PHE A 66 2.94 -4.36 -18.37
CA PHE A 66 1.76 -4.94 -17.70
C PHE A 66 2.01 -6.38 -17.25
N GLU A 67 2.52 -7.23 -18.14
CA GLU A 67 2.86 -8.62 -17.81
C GLU A 67 3.89 -8.69 -16.68
N ARG A 68 4.93 -7.85 -16.75
CA ARG A 68 5.94 -7.76 -15.71
C ARG A 68 5.36 -7.31 -14.38
N LEU A 69 4.54 -6.27 -14.37
CA LEU A 69 3.92 -5.77 -13.14
C LEU A 69 3.01 -6.84 -12.52
N CYS A 70 2.21 -7.54 -13.34
CA CYS A 70 1.37 -8.64 -12.90
C CYS A 70 2.20 -9.77 -12.26
N GLN A 71 3.32 -10.15 -12.87
CA GLN A 71 4.27 -11.13 -12.30
C GLN A 71 4.90 -10.64 -11.00
N GLU A 72 5.26 -9.36 -10.89
CA GLU A 72 5.78 -8.78 -9.66
C GLU A 72 4.73 -8.83 -8.54
N PHE A 73 3.45 -8.53 -8.83
CA PHE A 73 2.37 -8.66 -7.84
C PHE A 73 2.19 -10.11 -7.39
N PHE A 74 2.13 -11.06 -8.33
CA PHE A 74 2.00 -12.47 -7.97
C PHE A 74 3.19 -12.95 -7.13
N SER A 75 4.41 -12.54 -7.48
CA SER A 75 5.60 -12.85 -6.70
C SER A 75 5.52 -12.26 -5.29
N LEU A 76 5.11 -11.00 -5.16
CA LEU A 76 5.03 -10.30 -3.87
C LEU A 76 3.95 -10.89 -2.95
N PHE A 77 2.76 -11.19 -3.47
CA PHE A 77 1.66 -11.76 -2.68
C PHE A 77 1.86 -13.23 -2.29
N ASN A 78 2.79 -13.94 -2.96
CA ASN A 78 3.23 -15.27 -2.54
C ASN A 78 4.55 -15.25 -1.75
N ALA A 79 5.12 -14.07 -1.46
CA ALA A 79 6.38 -13.93 -0.74
C ALA A 79 6.24 -14.09 0.77
N GLU A 80 7.37 -14.32 1.45
CA GLU A 80 7.45 -14.31 2.91
C GLU A 80 7.34 -12.88 3.46
N GLU A 81 7.03 -12.74 4.75
CA GLU A 81 6.96 -11.43 5.43
C GLU A 81 8.25 -10.60 5.29
N ALA A 82 9.40 -11.26 5.13
CA ALA A 82 10.68 -10.57 4.92
C ALA A 82 10.67 -9.63 3.70
N ASP A 83 10.01 -10.01 2.61
CA ASP A 83 9.92 -9.17 1.42
C ASP A 83 9.02 -7.96 1.67
N TRP A 84 7.92 -8.13 2.41
CA TRP A 84 7.03 -7.04 2.82
C TRP A 84 7.72 -6.04 3.75
N PHE A 85 8.56 -6.50 4.67
CA PHE A 85 9.41 -5.60 5.47
C PHE A 85 10.40 -4.80 4.60
N GLY A 86 10.85 -5.37 3.49
CA GLY A 86 11.63 -4.62 2.49
C GLY A 86 10.86 -3.45 1.87
N MET A 87 9.54 -3.54 1.74
CA MET A 87 8.69 -2.49 1.17
C MET A 87 8.44 -1.32 2.12
N CYS A 88 8.42 -1.56 3.43
CA CYS A 88 8.13 -0.53 4.44
C CYS A 88 9.35 -0.10 5.26
N SER A 89 10.55 -0.60 4.95
CA SER A 89 11.75 -0.29 5.72
C SER A 89 12.57 0.88 5.17
N GLU A 90 13.14 1.69 6.06
CA GLU A 90 13.96 2.85 5.66
C GLU A 90 15.12 2.46 4.73
N SER A 91 15.72 1.29 4.99
CA SER A 91 16.85 0.80 4.20
C SER A 91 16.42 0.08 2.93
N THR A 92 15.13 -0.23 2.78
CA THR A 92 14.51 -1.05 1.72
C THR A 92 15.09 -2.47 1.62
N ARG A 93 15.78 -2.94 2.67
CA ARG A 93 16.41 -4.26 2.69
C ARG A 93 15.38 -5.31 3.06
N ILE A 94 15.34 -6.39 2.28
CA ILE A 94 14.47 -7.54 2.59
C ILE A 94 14.86 -8.11 3.96
N GLY A 95 13.88 -8.23 4.84
CA GLY A 95 14.02 -8.69 6.23
C GLY A 95 14.49 -7.61 7.22
N ASP A 96 14.78 -6.38 6.78
CA ASP A 96 14.98 -5.27 7.71
C ASP A 96 13.63 -4.81 8.25
N LYS A 97 13.45 -4.98 9.56
CA LYS A 97 12.21 -4.69 10.23
C LYS A 97 12.08 -3.23 10.65
N LYS A 98 13.11 -2.40 10.45
CA LYS A 98 13.05 -0.99 10.80
C LYS A 98 12.03 -0.27 9.91
N LEU A 99 10.90 0.13 10.50
CA LEU A 99 9.87 0.92 9.85
C LEU A 99 10.42 2.25 9.32
N GLU A 100 9.93 2.67 8.16
CA GLU A 100 10.06 4.05 7.68
C GLU A 100 9.43 5.06 8.64
N ASP A 101 10.02 6.25 8.68
CA ASP A 101 9.49 7.43 9.37
C ASP A 101 8.04 7.68 8.95
N ILE A 102 7.15 7.89 9.92
CA ILE A 102 5.70 8.07 9.67
C ILE A 102 5.39 9.22 8.72
N ASP A 103 6.22 10.25 8.64
CA ASP A 103 5.99 11.39 7.74
C ASP A 103 6.43 11.09 6.29
N TYR A 104 7.27 10.07 6.10
CA TYR A 104 7.91 9.77 4.80
C TYR A 104 7.63 8.36 4.29
N GLY A 105 7.05 7.52 5.13
CA GLY A 105 6.83 6.10 4.89
C GLY A 105 5.50 5.78 4.20
N ILE A 106 5.29 4.49 3.96
CA ILE A 106 4.08 3.94 3.34
C ILE A 106 3.05 3.45 4.38
N GLN A 107 3.49 3.28 5.63
CA GLN A 107 2.70 2.74 6.75
C GLN A 107 1.47 3.58 7.08
N PRO A 108 1.52 4.93 7.11
CA PRO A 108 0.32 5.73 7.37
C PRO A 108 -0.78 5.48 6.34
N SER A 109 -0.40 5.40 5.05
CA SER A 109 -1.32 5.05 3.96
C SER A 109 -1.94 3.67 4.17
N ALA A 110 -1.14 2.69 4.58
CA ALA A 110 -1.63 1.35 4.86
C ALA A 110 -2.65 1.32 6.01
N ILE A 111 -2.41 2.14 7.04
CA ILE A 111 -3.29 2.29 8.19
C ILE A 111 -4.59 2.98 7.78
N CYS A 112 -4.55 4.08 7.01
CA CYS A 112 -5.76 4.74 6.52
C CYS A 112 -6.69 3.76 5.78
N ILE A 113 -6.15 2.91 4.90
CA ILE A 113 -6.97 1.91 4.20
C ILE A 113 -7.54 0.86 5.16
N TRP A 114 -6.79 0.48 6.18
CA TRP A 114 -7.30 -0.42 7.22
C TRP A 114 -8.46 0.22 7.99
N GLU A 115 -8.28 1.45 8.45
CA GLU A 115 -9.30 2.23 9.18
C GLU A 115 -10.56 2.44 8.33
N GLU A 116 -10.41 2.76 7.04
CA GLU A 116 -11.54 2.90 6.12
C GLU A 116 -12.27 1.59 5.85
N THR A 117 -11.52 0.48 5.74
CA THR A 117 -12.11 -0.84 5.46
C THR A 117 -12.88 -1.37 6.67
N PHE A 118 -12.39 -1.10 7.87
CA PHE A 118 -12.94 -1.61 9.12
C PHE A 118 -13.40 -0.50 10.06
N SER A 119 -14.07 0.52 9.50
CA SER A 119 -14.41 1.76 10.22
C SER A 119 -15.18 1.51 11.53
N ASP A 120 -16.05 0.51 11.57
CA ASP A 120 -16.87 0.21 12.75
C ASP A 120 -16.09 -0.50 13.87
N GLU A 121 -14.97 -1.15 13.53
CA GLU A 121 -14.13 -1.91 14.46
C GLU A 121 -12.94 -1.08 14.95
N VAL A 122 -12.42 -0.20 14.09
CA VAL A 122 -11.26 0.65 14.41
C VAL A 122 -11.65 1.97 15.08
N GLN A 123 -12.93 2.38 15.00
CA GLN A 123 -13.45 3.63 15.60
C GLN A 123 -13.23 3.78 17.13
N LEU A 124 -12.66 2.79 17.80
CA LEU A 124 -12.34 2.82 19.23
C LEU A 124 -10.87 3.16 19.55
N TYR A 125 -9.92 3.04 18.60
CA TYR A 125 -8.49 3.27 18.83
C TYR A 125 -7.82 3.86 17.58
N SER A 126 -7.15 5.01 17.71
CA SER A 126 -6.24 5.49 16.68
C SER A 126 -5.03 4.55 16.65
N ILE A 127 -4.83 3.84 15.54
CA ILE A 127 -3.70 2.91 15.38
C ILE A 127 -2.41 3.73 15.37
N ASP A 128 -1.49 3.47 16.29
CA ASP A 128 -0.14 4.06 16.26
C ASP A 128 0.72 3.34 15.20
N PRO A 129 1.15 4.02 14.12
CA PRO A 129 1.97 3.39 13.09
C PRO A 129 3.30 2.82 13.57
N GLU A 130 3.86 3.34 14.66
CA GLU A 130 5.14 2.86 15.19
C GLU A 130 5.00 1.61 16.06
N GLU A 131 3.86 1.47 16.75
CA GLU A 131 3.64 0.38 17.71
C GLU A 131 2.71 -0.72 17.20
N GLU A 132 1.79 -0.39 16.29
CA GLU A 132 0.64 -1.24 15.94
C GLU A 132 0.58 -1.61 14.44
N PHE A 133 1.58 -1.22 13.65
CA PHE A 133 1.61 -1.52 12.21
C PHE A 133 1.82 -3.01 11.90
N HIS A 134 0.86 -3.62 11.20
CA HIS A 134 0.94 -4.99 10.74
C HIS A 134 1.07 -5.09 9.21
N ILE A 135 1.83 -6.08 8.71
CA ILE A 135 2.03 -6.28 7.26
C ILE A 135 0.70 -6.46 6.53
N ASP A 136 -0.32 -7.05 7.15
CA ASP A 136 -1.61 -7.26 6.49
C ASP A 136 -2.34 -5.95 6.16
N MET A 137 -2.07 -4.87 6.90
CA MET A 137 -2.53 -3.52 6.53
C MET A 137 -1.91 -3.10 5.20
N LEU A 138 -0.60 -3.32 5.04
CA LEU A 138 0.13 -3.02 3.81
C LEU A 138 -0.34 -3.88 2.65
N LYS A 139 -0.55 -5.18 2.85
CA LYS A 139 -1.09 -6.08 1.82
C LYS A 139 -2.46 -5.62 1.35
N LEU A 140 -3.34 -5.22 2.28
CA LEU A 140 -4.68 -4.74 1.97
C LEU A 140 -4.60 -3.44 1.15
N MET A 141 -3.77 -2.48 1.56
CA MET A 141 -3.55 -1.24 0.81
C MET A 141 -3.01 -1.50 -0.59
N VAL A 142 -1.98 -2.34 -0.74
CA VAL A 142 -1.44 -2.70 -2.06
C VAL A 142 -2.51 -3.35 -2.92
N LYS A 143 -3.34 -4.23 -2.36
CA LYS A 143 -4.44 -4.82 -3.09
C LYS A 143 -5.46 -3.76 -3.54
N ARG A 144 -5.97 -2.94 -2.62
CA ARG A 144 -7.09 -2.01 -2.87
C ARG A 144 -6.67 -0.81 -3.71
N CYS A 145 -5.50 -0.26 -3.45
CA CYS A 145 -5.04 1.00 -4.05
C CYS A 145 -4.12 0.79 -5.25
N MET A 146 -3.58 -0.41 -5.46
CA MET A 146 -2.71 -0.71 -6.61
C MET A 146 -3.31 -1.78 -7.51
N TRP A 147 -3.52 -3.00 -7.00
CA TRP A 147 -4.02 -4.11 -7.83
C TRP A 147 -5.41 -3.83 -8.40
N ASP A 148 -6.40 -3.54 -7.56
CA ASP A 148 -7.79 -3.31 -7.99
C ASP A 148 -7.92 -2.13 -8.96
N VAL A 149 -7.01 -1.17 -8.85
CA VAL A 149 -6.97 0.04 -9.69
C VAL A 149 -6.36 -0.25 -11.06
N LEU A 150 -5.26 -1.01 -11.09
CA LEU A 150 -4.50 -1.29 -12.32
C LEU A 150 -5.06 -2.51 -13.08
N PHE A 151 -5.71 -3.44 -12.38
CA PHE A 151 -6.30 -4.68 -12.92
C PHE A 151 -7.78 -4.79 -12.50
N PRO A 152 -8.65 -3.85 -12.95
CA PRO A 152 -10.02 -3.77 -12.47
C PRO A 152 -10.83 -5.03 -12.82
N GLY A 153 -11.38 -5.66 -11.78
CA GLY A 153 -12.20 -6.88 -11.90
C GLY A 153 -11.39 -8.18 -11.96
N GLU A 154 -10.06 -8.12 -11.92
CA GLU A 154 -9.21 -9.30 -11.85
C GLU A 154 -9.03 -9.79 -10.41
N THR A 155 -9.00 -11.11 -10.24
CA THR A 155 -8.72 -11.72 -8.93
C THR A 155 -7.22 -11.78 -8.72
N LEU A 156 -6.75 -11.33 -7.55
CA LEU A 156 -5.37 -11.49 -7.12
C LEU A 156 -5.16 -12.89 -6.52
N PRO A 157 -4.48 -13.82 -7.23
CA PRO A 157 -4.35 -15.20 -6.77
C PRO A 157 -3.44 -15.31 -5.55
N GLY A 158 -3.80 -16.19 -4.61
CA GLY A 158 -2.99 -16.44 -3.41
C GLY A 158 -3.17 -15.43 -2.29
N TYR A 159 -3.96 -14.37 -2.49
CA TYR A 159 -4.32 -13.42 -1.45
C TYR A 159 -5.74 -13.68 -0.93
N THR A 160 -5.89 -13.69 0.38
CA THR A 160 -7.19 -13.67 1.05
C THR A 160 -7.30 -12.38 1.83
N GLU A 161 -8.32 -11.59 1.56
CA GLU A 161 -8.55 -10.36 2.29
C GLU A 161 -8.89 -10.62 3.76
N PRO A 162 -8.41 -9.78 4.69
CA PRO A 162 -8.82 -9.82 6.08
C PRO A 162 -10.33 -9.62 6.21
N THR A 163 -10.95 -10.31 7.18
CA THR A 163 -12.39 -10.24 7.43
C THR A 163 -12.76 -9.38 8.64
N SER A 164 -11.77 -8.87 9.37
CA SER A 164 -11.93 -8.05 10.58
C SER A 164 -10.73 -7.11 10.72
N GLY A 165 -10.99 -5.93 11.26
CA GLY A 165 -10.00 -4.92 11.64
C GLY A 165 -9.44 -5.09 13.05
N ASP A 166 -9.91 -6.09 13.82
CA ASP A 166 -9.43 -6.40 15.17
C ASP A 166 -7.96 -6.82 15.15
N LEU A 167 -7.09 -5.90 15.53
CA LEU A 167 -5.65 -6.11 15.59
C LEU A 167 -5.28 -7.25 16.55
N SER A 168 -6.14 -7.62 17.51
CA SER A 168 -5.88 -8.73 18.43
C SER A 168 -5.94 -10.12 17.82
N LEU A 169 -6.53 -10.20 16.64
CA LEU A 169 -6.53 -11.40 15.82
C LEU A 169 -5.28 -11.48 14.94
N LEU A 170 -4.56 -10.38 14.78
CA LEU A 170 -3.27 -10.33 14.12
C LEU A 170 -2.21 -10.74 15.14
N ASP A 171 -1.28 -11.60 14.72
CA ASP A 171 -0.22 -12.07 15.60
C ASP A 171 0.68 -10.86 15.92
N TYR A 172 0.46 -10.19 17.06
CA TYR A 172 1.13 -8.95 17.51
C TYR A 172 2.65 -9.06 17.71
N SER A 173 3.32 -9.99 17.04
CA SER A 173 4.77 -10.11 17.04
C SER A 173 5.44 -9.01 16.20
N ILE A 174 5.10 -7.74 16.43
CA ILE A 174 5.93 -6.64 15.95
C ILE A 174 7.16 -6.58 16.86
N MET A 175 8.26 -7.09 16.31
CA MET A 175 9.58 -6.46 16.38
C MET A 175 9.99 -5.92 17.76
N LYS A 176 10.32 -6.82 18.68
CA LYS A 176 11.42 -6.51 19.61
C LYS A 176 12.76 -6.81 18.98
#